data_AF-A0A6L7TGK4-F1
#
_entry.id   AF-A0A6L7TGK4-F1
#
_cell.length_a   1.000
_cell.length_b   1.000
_cell.length_c   1.000
_cell.angle_alpha   90.00
_cell.angle_beta   90.00
_cell.angle_gamma   90.00
#
_symmetry.space_group_name_H-M   'P 1'
#
loop_
_entity.id
_entity.type
_entity.pdbx_description
1 polymer ?
#
loop_
_entity_poly.entity_id
_entity_poly.type
_entity_poly.pdbx_seq_one_letter_code
_entity_poly.pdbx_strand_id
1 'polypeptide(L)'
;MILTLAAIILLGVAVGGWIYLDTRYHHSTHRWSRRDANVVIHEERVAEAERDDAEQDKVEADHLLLNDVTDEEPDATTGSNSFMLQIVGCTLVCVMGFFGYLLWGDLQAPKLERIGQQLAELPSLEADQQERKVKNVIAQLERRDNSRHRSVASSYYLIRAYNLIGDWEGIIRTHKQAEANNMTSVDSDIYRIHAEELVYDKVTADALRVAERVLATVPDHPNIMQLFGITAFRDQKYVAARNFFERGMRNTLDPARARILEELLERTNEQMDVDHVGINVNIDVQTVSAPDLWLTVFAQTAENEPPLAVVQRPFVRKTIYKIILDDAVAMLPQTQLSDANRVRVVARLTPSQSILSSNTIQEVSSGWLDPSTLPKVSLRLANTTSEDGISISVSLGNGITAEDDATVFIIGRAVTSKDGEPPLIVKRVMKRDLPLDVVLTVEDAMLPLDELPEEGLEVYARLSRTGNTTRASNDVESNRAQVQIGNSTRLILDEVIQETDLIDVDSETGM
;
A
#
# COMPACT_ATOMS: atom_id res chain seq x y z
N MET A 1 38.15 21.03 -21.45
CA MET A 1 36.74 20.60 -21.37
C MET A 1 35.86 21.29 -22.41
N ILE A 2 35.84 22.63 -22.49
CA ILE A 2 35.15 23.35 -23.60
C ILE A 2 35.84 23.07 -24.95
N LEU A 3 37.17 23.05 -24.96
CA LEU A 3 37.99 22.75 -26.16
C LEU A 3 37.74 21.35 -26.75
N THR A 4 37.48 20.35 -25.92
CA THR A 4 37.23 18.97 -26.37
C THR A 4 35.82 18.81 -26.94
N LEU A 5 34.83 19.51 -26.36
CA LEU A 5 33.47 19.55 -26.90
C LEU A 5 33.43 20.30 -28.25
N ALA A 6 34.15 21.43 -28.33
CA ALA A 6 34.28 22.22 -29.55
C ALA A 6 34.96 21.44 -30.68
N ALA A 7 36.01 20.67 -30.38
CA ALA A 7 36.71 19.84 -31.36
C ALA A 7 35.83 18.73 -31.96
N ILE A 8 34.94 18.12 -31.15
CA ILE A 8 34.03 17.06 -31.62
C ILE A 8 32.91 17.64 -32.48
N ILE A 9 32.38 18.82 -32.12
CA ILE A 9 31.41 19.55 -32.96
C ILE A 9 32.05 19.92 -34.31
N LEU A 10 33.29 20.42 -34.28
CA LEU A 10 34.04 20.76 -35.50
C LEU A 10 34.29 19.53 -36.39
N LEU A 11 34.61 18.38 -35.81
CA LEU A 11 34.78 17.13 -36.55
C LEU A 11 33.47 16.68 -37.21
N GLY A 12 32.35 16.77 -36.49
CA GLY A 12 31.02 16.46 -37.03
C GLY A 12 30.63 17.36 -38.21
N VAL A 13 30.92 18.66 -38.10
CA VAL A 13 30.68 19.63 -39.19
C VAL A 13 31.61 19.35 -40.39
N ALA A 14 32.87 19.01 -40.15
CA ALA A 14 33.83 18.70 -41.22
C ALA A 14 33.44 17.45 -42.01
N VAL A 15 33.01 16.39 -41.32
CA VAL A 15 32.57 15.14 -41.97
C VAL A 15 31.25 15.36 -42.72
N GLY A 16 30.30 16.09 -42.14
CA GLY A 16 29.05 16.45 -42.82
C GLY A 16 29.27 17.30 -44.07
N GLY A 17 30.20 18.26 -43.99
CA GLY A 17 30.60 19.10 -45.14
C GLY A 17 31.28 18.31 -46.26
N TRP A 18 32.15 17.35 -45.91
CA TRP A 18 32.81 16.49 -46.90
C TRP A 18 31.82 15.62 -47.68
N ILE A 19 30.85 15.01 -46.98
CA ILE A 19 29.81 14.18 -47.60
C ILE A 19 28.85 15.02 -48.47
N TYR A 20 28.49 16.23 -48.03
CA TYR A 20 27.70 17.17 -48.84
C TYR A 20 28.43 17.59 -50.13
N LEU A 21 29.74 17.83 -50.04
CA LEU A 21 30.56 18.17 -51.21
C LEU A 21 30.72 16.99 -52.17
N ASP A 22 30.94 15.78 -51.65
CA ASP A 22 31.11 14.55 -52.43
C ASP A 22 29.83 14.21 -53.22
N THR A 23 28.67 14.26 -52.57
CA THR A 23 27.36 14.07 -53.22
C THR A 23 27.08 15.11 -54.31
N ARG A 24 27.54 16.35 -54.14
CA ARG A 24 27.44 17.38 -55.19
C ARG A 24 28.40 17.12 -56.34
N TYR A 25 29.60 16.63 -56.04
CA TYR A 25 30.65 16.36 -57.03
C TYR A 25 30.29 15.18 -57.95
N HIS A 26 29.52 14.21 -57.48
CA HIS A 26 29.10 13.04 -58.27
C HIS A 26 27.82 13.24 -59.10
N HIS A 27 27.13 14.39 -58.97
CA HIS A 27 25.92 14.69 -59.74
C HIS A 27 26.13 15.50 -61.03
N SER A 28 27.38 15.83 -61.40
CA SER A 28 27.70 16.62 -62.59
C SER A 28 28.08 15.80 -63.84
N THR A 29 27.54 14.58 -63.98
CA THR A 29 27.63 13.85 -65.26
C THR A 29 26.40 14.19 -66.11
N HIS A 30 26.63 14.78 -67.28
CA HIS A 30 25.61 15.11 -68.28
C HIS A 30 24.77 13.86 -68.60
N ARG A 31 23.60 13.71 -67.94
CA ARG A 31 22.58 12.75 -68.38
C ARG A 31 21.85 13.42 -69.53
N TRP A 32 22.05 12.92 -70.74
CA TRP A 32 21.31 13.34 -71.93
C TRP A 32 19.82 13.31 -71.60
N SER A 33 19.14 14.45 -71.71
CA SER A 33 17.69 14.49 -71.58
C SER A 33 17.09 13.72 -72.76
N ARG A 34 15.96 13.03 -72.56
CA ARG A 34 15.26 12.36 -73.67
C ARG A 34 14.98 13.33 -74.82
N ARG A 35 14.77 14.62 -74.52
CA ARG A 35 14.64 15.69 -75.52
C ARG A 35 15.91 15.86 -76.37
N ASP A 36 17.09 15.86 -75.73
CA ASP A 36 18.37 15.99 -76.46
C ASP A 36 18.64 14.77 -77.35
N ALA A 37 18.28 13.57 -76.87
CA ALA A 37 18.38 12.35 -77.67
C ALA A 37 17.41 12.34 -78.86
N ASN A 38 16.18 12.79 -78.66
CA ASN A 38 15.16 12.80 -79.73
C ASN A 38 15.48 13.85 -80.80
N VAL A 39 16.04 15.00 -80.42
CA VAL A 39 16.54 16.01 -81.37
C VAL A 39 17.68 15.46 -82.23
N VAL A 40 18.65 14.76 -81.62
CA VAL A 40 19.77 14.19 -82.39
C VAL A 40 19.30 13.07 -83.34
N ILE A 41 18.35 12.22 -82.90
CA ILE A 41 17.77 11.19 -83.77
C ILE A 41 17.00 11.82 -84.94
N HIS A 42 16.32 12.94 -84.70
CA HIS A 42 15.64 13.69 -85.76
C HIS A 42 16.62 14.25 -86.78
N GLU A 43 17.69 14.92 -86.32
CA GLU A 43 18.74 15.45 -87.21
C GLU A 43 19.36 14.34 -88.07
N GLU A 44 19.58 13.15 -87.49
CA GLU A 44 20.10 12.00 -88.22
C GLU A 44 19.13 11.50 -89.31
N ARG A 45 17.83 11.40 -89.00
CA ARG A 45 16.81 10.97 -89.97
C ARG A 45 16.60 11.97 -91.09
N VAL A 46 16.63 13.27 -90.80
CA VAL A 46 16.56 14.31 -91.84
C VAL A 46 17.78 14.25 -92.75
N ALA A 47 18.97 14.04 -92.19
CA ALA A 47 20.20 13.90 -92.96
C ALA A 47 20.22 12.62 -93.82
N GLU A 48 19.56 11.54 -93.38
CA GLU A 48 19.37 10.32 -94.17
C GLU A 48 18.39 10.54 -95.32
N ALA A 49 17.21 11.12 -95.05
CA ALA A 49 16.23 11.46 -96.07
C ALA A 49 16.77 12.45 -97.11
N GLU A 50 17.71 13.33 -96.73
CA GLU A 50 18.45 14.19 -97.66
C GLU A 50 19.37 13.46 -98.61
N ARG A 51 19.98 12.35 -98.17
CA ARG A 51 20.86 11.57 -99.05
C ARG A 51 20.07 10.77 -100.07
N ASP A 52 18.86 10.36 -99.71
CA ASP A 52 18.03 9.49 -100.53
C ASP A 52 16.99 10.26 -101.39
N ASP A 53 17.03 11.60 -101.39
CA ASP A 53 16.07 12.50 -102.05
C ASP A 53 14.58 12.16 -101.73
N ALA A 54 14.34 11.62 -100.53
CA ALA A 54 13.04 11.17 -100.06
C ALA A 54 12.32 12.29 -99.30
N GLU A 55 11.67 13.21 -100.03
CA GLU A 55 11.05 14.40 -99.45
C GLU A 55 9.89 14.08 -98.48
N GLN A 56 9.21 12.94 -98.64
CA GLN A 56 8.18 12.48 -97.70
C GLN A 56 8.74 12.09 -96.32
N ASP A 57 9.92 11.48 -96.29
CA ASP A 57 10.50 10.97 -95.04
C ASP A 57 10.98 12.11 -94.13
N LYS A 58 11.39 13.24 -94.72
CA LYS A 58 11.67 14.47 -93.97
C LYS A 58 10.44 15.01 -93.25
N VAL A 59 9.31 15.05 -93.94
CA VAL A 59 8.06 15.59 -93.38
C VAL A 59 7.56 14.69 -92.25
N GLU A 60 7.72 13.36 -92.38
CA GLU A 60 7.38 12.42 -91.32
C GLU A 60 8.28 12.58 -90.09
N ALA A 61 9.60 12.78 -90.30
CA ALA A 61 10.53 13.06 -89.22
C ALA A 61 10.16 14.35 -88.46
N ASP A 62 9.86 15.45 -89.17
CA ASP A 62 9.45 16.71 -88.56
C ASP A 62 8.15 16.60 -87.75
N HIS A 63 7.17 15.84 -88.26
CA HIS A 63 5.93 15.57 -87.54
C HIS A 63 6.14 14.76 -86.25
N LEU A 64 7.04 13.77 -86.27
CA LEU A 64 7.34 12.95 -85.09
C LEU A 64 7.98 13.79 -83.98
N LEU A 65 8.93 14.68 -84.30
CA LEU A 65 9.54 15.58 -83.33
C LEU A 65 8.49 16.54 -82.74
N LEU A 66 7.58 17.07 -83.56
CA LEU A 66 6.56 18.00 -83.10
C LEU A 66 5.57 17.34 -82.11
N ASN A 67 5.18 16.08 -82.37
CA ASN A 67 4.32 15.31 -81.45
C ASN A 67 5.03 14.97 -80.13
N ASP A 68 6.33 14.66 -80.16
CA ASP A 68 7.12 14.34 -78.95
C ASP A 68 7.41 15.57 -78.06
N VAL A 69 7.33 16.77 -78.63
CA VAL A 69 7.51 18.04 -77.90
C VAL A 69 6.21 18.48 -77.22
N THR A 70 5.05 18.02 -77.67
CA THR A 70 3.74 18.37 -77.08
C THR A 70 3.36 17.59 -75.81
N ASP A 71 4.03 16.47 -75.52
CA ASP A 71 3.86 15.75 -74.25
C ASP A 71 4.80 16.30 -73.18
N GLU A 72 4.34 17.32 -72.43
CA GLU A 72 5.03 17.79 -71.22
C GLU A 72 4.79 16.83 -70.04
N GLU A 73 5.72 15.90 -69.77
CA GLU A 73 5.78 15.24 -68.46
C GLU A 73 6.38 16.18 -67.38
N PRO A 74 5.79 16.26 -66.17
CA PRO A 74 6.27 17.14 -65.12
C PRO A 74 7.58 16.60 -64.52
N ASP A 75 8.60 17.47 -64.48
CA ASP A 75 9.90 17.18 -63.87
C ASP A 75 9.74 16.61 -62.45
N ALA A 76 10.28 15.41 -62.25
CA ALA A 76 10.30 14.74 -60.95
C ALA A 76 11.01 15.63 -59.91
N THR A 77 10.22 16.10 -58.94
CA THR A 77 10.65 16.95 -57.85
C THR A 77 11.72 16.30 -56.98
N THR A 78 12.84 17.02 -56.80
CA THR A 78 13.62 17.22 -55.57
C THR A 78 13.34 16.23 -54.42
N GLY A 79 14.02 15.08 -54.42
CA GLY A 79 13.83 14.07 -53.37
C GLY A 79 15.04 13.19 -53.13
N SER A 80 16.16 13.74 -52.64
CA SER A 80 17.18 12.94 -51.95
C SER A 80 18.25 13.85 -51.32
N ASN A 81 18.01 14.32 -50.11
CA ASN A 81 19.03 14.88 -49.20
C ASN A 81 18.52 14.95 -47.74
N SER A 82 17.19 14.82 -47.54
CA SER A 82 16.58 14.72 -46.21
C SER A 82 17.00 13.46 -45.45
N PHE A 83 17.10 12.30 -46.11
CA PHE A 83 17.43 11.03 -45.44
C PHE A 83 18.82 11.03 -44.80
N MET A 84 19.83 11.58 -45.50
CA MET A 84 21.19 11.65 -44.98
C MET A 84 21.31 12.68 -43.85
N LEU A 85 20.58 13.79 -43.94
CA LEU A 85 20.49 14.78 -42.85
C LEU A 85 19.80 14.21 -41.60
N GLN A 86 18.77 13.37 -41.78
CA GLN A 86 18.10 12.66 -40.70
C GLN A 86 19.04 11.68 -39.99
N ILE A 87 19.84 10.93 -40.74
CA ILE A 87 20.84 10.00 -40.15
C ILE A 87 21.86 10.78 -39.31
N VAL A 88 22.44 11.84 -39.86
CA VAL A 88 23.42 12.66 -39.14
C VAL A 88 22.82 13.29 -37.88
N GLY A 89 21.58 13.79 -37.97
CA GLY A 89 20.83 14.31 -36.81
C GLY A 89 20.62 13.25 -35.73
N CYS A 90 20.17 12.04 -36.10
CA CYS A 90 19.98 10.93 -35.18
C CYS A 90 21.31 10.50 -34.52
N THR A 91 22.40 10.41 -35.29
CA THR A 91 23.72 10.08 -34.74
C THR A 91 24.19 11.14 -33.76
N LEU A 92 24.00 12.43 -34.07
CA LEU A 92 24.36 13.53 -33.17
C LEU A 92 23.60 13.44 -31.84
N VAL A 93 22.29 13.17 -31.89
CA VAL A 93 21.45 13.00 -30.68
C VAL A 93 21.93 11.82 -29.85
N CYS A 94 22.24 10.67 -30.47
CA CYS A 94 22.78 9.50 -29.76
C CYS A 94 24.14 9.77 -29.11
N VAL A 95 25.05 10.45 -29.82
CA VAL A 95 26.37 10.82 -29.29
C VAL A 95 26.23 11.81 -28.14
N MET A 96 25.35 12.81 -28.29
CA MET A 96 25.09 13.80 -27.25
C MET A 96 24.45 13.16 -26.01
N GLY A 97 23.51 12.23 -26.20
CA GLY A 97 22.91 11.45 -25.11
C GLY A 97 23.94 10.57 -24.39
N PHE A 98 24.79 9.87 -25.14
CA PHE A 98 25.86 9.04 -24.59
C PHE A 98 26.85 9.87 -23.75
N PHE A 99 27.34 10.99 -24.28
CA PHE A 99 28.26 11.87 -23.53
C PHE A 99 27.58 12.59 -22.37
N GLY A 100 26.32 12.98 -22.52
CA GLY A 100 25.52 13.52 -21.41
C GLY A 100 25.41 12.52 -20.26
N TYR A 101 25.19 11.24 -20.58
CA TYR A 101 25.21 10.16 -19.60
C TYR A 101 26.61 9.93 -19.00
N LEU A 102 27.69 10.06 -19.75
CA LEU A 102 29.05 9.97 -19.18
C LEU A 102 29.40 11.13 -18.23
N LEU A 103 28.83 12.32 -18.46
CA LEU A 103 29.10 13.51 -17.67
C LEU A 103 28.23 13.62 -16.41
N TRP A 104 26.95 13.23 -16.50
CA TRP A 104 25.97 13.37 -15.42
C TRP A 104 25.39 12.04 -14.92
N GLY A 105 25.47 10.97 -15.70
CA GLY A 105 24.98 9.65 -15.33
C GLY A 105 25.95 8.90 -14.42
N ASP A 106 25.40 7.97 -13.65
CA ASP A 106 26.17 7.08 -12.79
C ASP A 106 26.39 5.74 -13.50
N LEU A 107 27.53 5.61 -14.19
CA LEU A 107 27.99 4.36 -14.84
C LEU A 107 28.08 3.17 -13.88
N GLN A 108 28.09 3.43 -12.57
CA GLN A 108 28.20 2.41 -11.54
C GLN A 108 26.87 2.15 -10.82
N ALA A 109 25.76 2.80 -11.21
CA ALA A 109 24.43 2.52 -10.66
C ALA A 109 24.07 1.01 -10.68
N PRO A 110 24.39 0.23 -11.74
CA PRO A 110 24.13 -1.22 -11.74
C PRO A 110 24.93 -1.99 -10.68
N LYS A 111 26.09 -1.46 -10.24
CA LYS A 111 26.88 -2.07 -9.16
C LYS A 111 26.20 -1.85 -7.80
N LEU A 112 25.54 -0.71 -7.62
CA LEU A 112 24.85 -0.37 -6.38
C LEU A 112 23.60 -1.24 -6.17
N GLU A 113 22.90 -1.55 -7.26
CA GLU A 113 21.79 -2.53 -7.25
C GLU A 113 22.27 -3.92 -6.83
N ARG A 114 23.40 -4.39 -7.38
CA ARG A 114 24.02 -5.66 -6.96
C ARG A 114 24.43 -5.65 -5.50
N ILE A 115 24.94 -4.53 -4.99
CA ILE A 115 25.25 -4.38 -3.57
C ILE A 115 23.96 -4.53 -2.73
N GLY A 116 22.87 -3.89 -3.14
CA GLY A 116 21.57 -4.07 -2.50
C GLY A 116 21.11 -5.53 -2.46
N GLN A 117 21.25 -6.26 -3.58
CA GLN A 117 20.96 -7.70 -3.65
C GLN A 117 21.88 -8.52 -2.73
N GLN A 118 23.17 -8.24 -2.72
CA GLN A 118 24.14 -8.90 -1.84
C GLN A 118 23.80 -8.69 -0.35
N LEU A 119 23.33 -7.49 0.04
CA LEU A 119 22.86 -7.25 1.40
C LEU A 119 21.56 -7.98 1.73
N ALA A 120 20.66 -8.15 0.75
CA ALA A 120 19.39 -8.87 0.93
C ALA A 120 19.60 -10.39 1.10
N GLU A 121 20.65 -10.96 0.52
CA GLU A 121 21.03 -12.37 0.65
C GLU A 121 21.74 -12.70 1.97
N LEU A 122 22.11 -11.71 2.79
CA LEU A 122 22.86 -11.94 4.02
C LEU A 122 22.16 -12.81 5.07
N PRO A 123 20.84 -12.70 5.32
CA PRO A 123 20.16 -13.47 6.36
C PRO A 123 20.19 -14.99 6.15
N SER A 124 20.53 -15.47 4.95
CA SER A 124 20.62 -16.91 4.64
C SER A 124 22.02 -17.49 4.82
N LEU A 125 23.00 -16.70 5.25
CA LEU A 125 24.41 -17.09 5.38
C LEU A 125 24.79 -17.36 6.84
N GLU A 126 25.85 -18.14 7.03
CA GLU A 126 26.48 -18.29 8.34
C GLU A 126 27.12 -16.97 8.82
N ALA A 127 27.13 -16.74 10.14
CA ALA A 127 27.57 -15.48 10.76
C ALA A 127 28.99 -15.04 10.31
N ASP A 128 29.95 -15.97 10.27
CA ASP A 128 31.33 -15.68 9.85
C ASP A 128 31.40 -15.27 8.36
N GLN A 129 30.57 -15.87 7.51
CA GLN A 129 30.51 -15.52 6.10
C GLN A 129 29.79 -14.18 5.88
N GLN A 130 28.76 -13.93 6.68
CA GLN A 130 28.01 -12.67 6.68
C GLN A 130 28.94 -11.50 7.01
N GLU A 131 29.71 -11.59 8.11
CA GLU A 131 30.62 -10.52 8.52
C GLU A 131 31.68 -10.23 7.43
N ARG A 132 32.27 -11.27 6.84
CA ARG A 132 33.25 -11.11 5.76
C ARG A 132 32.65 -10.45 4.52
N LYS A 133 31.44 -10.87 4.12
CA LYS A 133 30.75 -10.27 2.98
C LYS A 133 30.41 -8.80 3.23
N VAL A 134 29.90 -8.46 4.42
CA VAL A 134 29.58 -7.07 4.78
C VAL A 134 30.83 -6.20 4.78
N LYS A 135 31.94 -6.66 5.37
CA LYS A 135 33.23 -5.95 5.32
C LYS A 135 33.72 -5.69 3.89
N ASN A 136 33.58 -6.69 3.01
CA ASN A 136 33.92 -6.52 1.59
C ASN A 136 33.04 -5.48 0.89
N VAL A 137 31.74 -5.47 1.22
CA VAL A 137 30.79 -4.48 0.67
C VAL A 137 31.12 -3.07 1.17
N ILE A 138 31.40 -2.90 2.47
CA ILE A 138 31.84 -1.63 3.06
C ILE A 138 33.08 -1.11 2.32
N ALA A 139 34.10 -1.94 2.15
CA ALA A 139 35.32 -1.55 1.46
C ALA A 139 35.08 -1.15 -0.02
N GLN A 140 34.10 -1.77 -0.69
CA GLN A 140 33.70 -1.38 -2.04
C GLN A 140 32.97 -0.03 -2.06
N LEU A 141 32.06 0.18 -1.11
CA LEU A 141 31.27 1.41 -0.98
C LEU A 141 32.15 2.59 -0.58
N GLU A 142 33.07 2.45 0.37
CA GLU A 142 34.01 3.50 0.79
C GLU A 142 34.93 3.95 -0.37
N ARG A 143 35.43 3.01 -1.18
CA ARG A 143 36.22 3.34 -2.37
C ARG A 143 35.43 4.15 -3.39
N ARG A 144 34.14 3.83 -3.54
CA ARG A 144 33.22 4.57 -4.42
C ARG A 144 32.90 5.95 -3.83
N ASP A 145 32.66 6.02 -2.52
CA ASP A 145 32.26 7.23 -1.81
C ASP A 145 33.37 8.29 -1.80
N ASN A 146 34.64 7.85 -1.80
CA ASN A 146 35.82 8.71 -2.02
C ASN A 146 35.98 9.23 -3.46
N SER A 147 35.06 8.90 -4.37
CA SER A 147 35.03 9.42 -5.74
C SER A 147 33.95 10.48 -5.91
N ARG A 148 33.99 11.26 -7.01
CA ARG A 148 32.98 12.28 -7.36
C ARG A 148 31.53 11.74 -7.52
N HIS A 149 31.31 10.43 -7.37
CA HIS A 149 30.04 9.74 -7.61
C HIS A 149 29.26 9.41 -6.32
N ARG A 150 29.42 10.21 -5.26
CA ARG A 150 28.64 10.08 -4.02
C ARG A 150 27.16 10.32 -4.30
N SER A 151 26.29 9.43 -3.81
CA SER A 151 24.84 9.51 -3.98
C SER A 151 24.11 9.16 -2.68
N VAL A 152 22.84 9.55 -2.57
CA VAL A 152 21.96 9.19 -1.45
C VAL A 152 21.95 7.68 -1.22
N ALA A 153 21.86 6.92 -2.32
CA ALA A 153 21.84 5.46 -2.28
C ALA A 153 23.16 4.87 -1.76
N SER A 154 24.33 5.43 -2.14
CA SER A 154 25.60 4.90 -1.64
C SER A 154 25.77 5.13 -0.14
N SER A 155 25.38 6.30 0.35
CA SER A 155 25.40 6.60 1.79
C SER A 155 24.43 5.71 2.57
N TYR A 156 23.23 5.49 2.04
CA TYR A 156 22.24 4.58 2.62
C TYR A 156 22.76 3.15 2.75
N TYR A 157 23.31 2.56 1.66
CA TYR A 157 23.82 1.19 1.71
C TYR A 157 25.03 1.05 2.64
N LEU A 158 25.87 2.08 2.74
CA LEU A 158 27.01 2.08 3.64
C LEU A 158 26.55 2.10 5.10
N ILE A 159 25.58 2.95 5.45
CA ILE A 159 24.96 2.98 6.77
C ILE A 159 24.30 1.65 7.12
N ARG A 160 23.54 1.07 6.18
CA ARG A 160 22.93 -0.25 6.37
C ARG A 160 23.98 -1.34 6.59
N ALA A 161 25.09 -1.29 5.85
CA ALA A 161 26.20 -2.23 6.02
C ALA A 161 26.86 -2.08 7.40
N TYR A 162 27.13 -0.86 7.85
CA TYR A 162 27.65 -0.63 9.21
C TYR A 162 26.69 -1.11 10.30
N ASN A 163 25.38 -0.91 10.14
CA ASN A 163 24.37 -1.41 11.07
C ASN A 163 24.42 -2.94 11.22
N LEU A 164 24.69 -3.67 10.15
CA LEU A 164 24.76 -5.14 10.17
C LEU A 164 25.97 -5.68 10.95
N ILE A 165 27.06 -4.91 11.04
CA ILE A 165 28.26 -5.29 11.81
C ILE A 165 28.34 -4.59 13.17
N GLY A 166 27.33 -3.79 13.51
CA GLY A 166 27.30 -3.01 14.76
C GLY A 166 28.34 -1.88 14.82
N ASP A 167 28.81 -1.36 13.68
CA ASP A 167 29.72 -0.20 13.64
C ASP A 167 28.91 1.11 13.76
N TRP A 168 28.50 1.43 14.98
CA TRP A 168 27.67 2.61 15.28
C TRP A 168 28.39 3.92 14.96
N GLU A 169 29.71 4.00 15.17
CA GLU A 169 30.49 5.19 14.82
C GLU A 169 30.55 5.39 13.31
N GLY A 170 30.70 4.31 12.53
CA GLY A 170 30.64 4.32 11.07
C GLY A 170 29.33 4.91 10.55
N ILE A 171 28.19 4.51 11.16
CA ILE A 171 26.87 5.08 10.84
C ILE A 171 26.84 6.58 11.09
N ILE A 172 27.23 7.02 12.29
CA ILE A 172 27.16 8.44 12.66
C ILE A 172 28.05 9.29 11.74
N ARG A 173 29.28 8.84 11.46
CA ARG A 173 30.21 9.54 10.55
C ARG A 173 29.62 9.65 9.14
N THR A 174 29.13 8.55 8.59
CA THR A 174 28.62 8.49 7.21
C THR A 174 27.36 9.30 7.06
N HIS A 175 26.44 9.20 8.02
CA HIS A 175 25.22 9.99 8.05
C HIS A 175 25.53 11.48 8.09
N LYS A 176 26.42 11.92 8.99
CA LYS A 176 26.79 13.34 9.14
C LYS A 176 27.40 13.90 7.85
N GLN A 177 28.18 13.10 7.14
CA GLN A 177 28.69 13.48 5.81
C GLN A 177 27.59 13.55 4.74
N ALA A 178 26.59 12.67 4.80
CA ALA A 178 25.44 12.71 3.90
C ALA A 178 24.54 13.92 4.17
N GLU A 179 24.30 14.26 5.45
CA GLU A 179 23.52 15.45 5.86
C GLU A 179 24.17 16.74 5.37
N ALA A 180 25.50 16.88 5.47
CA ALA A 180 26.23 18.04 4.97
C ALA A 180 26.05 18.31 3.46
N ASN A 181 25.66 17.28 2.69
CA ASN A 181 25.44 17.37 1.26
C ASN A 181 23.95 17.30 0.87
N ASN A 182 23.03 17.35 1.85
CA ASN A 182 21.58 17.12 1.66
C ASN A 182 21.27 15.76 0.98
N MET A 183 22.02 14.72 1.35
CA MET A 183 21.94 13.36 0.77
C MET A 183 21.42 12.31 1.76
N THR A 184 20.50 12.69 2.66
CA THR A 184 19.93 11.79 3.67
C THR A 184 18.64 11.13 3.20
N SER A 185 18.37 9.92 3.70
CA SER A 185 17.07 9.25 3.59
C SER A 185 16.45 9.06 4.98
N VAL A 186 15.13 8.81 5.03
CA VAL A 186 14.42 8.54 6.28
C VAL A 186 15.02 7.34 7.01
N ASP A 187 15.35 6.26 6.29
CA ASP A 187 16.00 5.08 6.89
C ASP A 187 17.37 5.41 7.47
N SER A 188 18.17 6.21 6.74
CA SER A 188 19.47 6.69 7.20
C SER A 188 19.33 7.49 8.50
N ASP A 189 18.34 8.38 8.58
CA ASP A 189 18.03 9.15 9.79
C ASP A 189 17.69 8.23 10.98
N ILE A 190 16.88 7.20 10.76
CA ILE A 190 16.51 6.19 11.78
C ILE A 190 17.75 5.43 12.27
N TYR A 191 18.62 4.95 11.38
CA TYR A 191 19.85 4.26 11.77
C TYR A 191 20.77 5.16 12.58
N ARG A 192 20.88 6.43 12.21
CA ARG A 192 21.68 7.42 12.96
C ARG A 192 21.11 7.67 14.35
N ILE A 193 19.78 7.77 14.50
CA ILE A 193 19.11 7.85 15.82
C ILE A 193 19.52 6.69 16.71
N HIS A 194 19.39 5.48 16.19
CA HIS A 194 19.70 4.28 16.94
C HIS A 194 21.20 4.19 17.29
N ALA A 195 22.08 4.51 16.34
CA ALA A 195 23.52 4.50 16.57
C ALA A 195 23.95 5.51 17.66
N GLU A 196 23.39 6.72 17.66
CA GLU A 196 23.70 7.71 18.70
C GLU A 196 23.20 7.28 20.08
N GLU A 197 22.03 6.67 20.16
CA GLU A 197 21.51 6.11 21.41
C GLU A 197 22.48 5.08 21.99
N LEU A 198 22.99 4.17 21.15
CA LEU A 198 23.92 3.12 21.57
C LEU A 198 25.31 3.65 21.93
N VAL A 199 25.81 4.66 21.21
CA VAL A 199 27.16 5.21 21.44
C VAL A 199 27.20 6.11 22.67
N TYR A 200 26.19 6.96 22.85
CA TYR A 200 26.19 7.95 23.94
C TYR A 200 25.43 7.49 25.18
N ASP A 201 24.76 6.34 25.12
CA ASP A 201 23.86 5.82 26.16
C ASP A 201 22.78 6.84 26.57
N LYS A 202 22.44 7.75 25.66
CA LYS A 202 21.44 8.81 25.87
C LYS A 202 20.91 9.32 24.54
N VAL A 203 19.70 9.85 24.59
CA VAL A 203 19.11 10.54 23.45
C VAL A 203 19.63 11.97 23.41
N THR A 204 20.31 12.33 22.33
CA THR A 204 20.87 13.68 22.13
C THR A 204 19.79 14.65 21.63
N ALA A 205 19.97 15.95 21.85
CA ALA A 205 19.08 16.96 21.28
C ALA A 205 19.07 16.92 19.74
N ASP A 206 20.23 16.66 19.14
CA ASP A 206 20.37 16.45 17.70
C ASP A 206 19.54 15.23 17.25
N ALA A 207 19.50 14.17 18.05
CA ALA A 207 18.71 13.00 17.72
C ALA A 207 17.21 13.25 17.77
N LEU A 208 16.73 14.02 18.73
CA LEU A 208 15.33 14.43 18.79
C LEU A 208 14.96 15.30 17.58
N ARG A 209 15.82 16.23 17.18
CA ARG A 209 15.61 17.05 15.97
C ARG A 209 15.51 16.21 14.70
N VAL A 210 16.36 15.19 14.55
CA VAL A 210 16.30 14.26 13.41
C VAL A 210 15.03 13.39 13.49
N ALA A 211 14.67 12.93 14.69
CA ALA A 211 13.45 12.17 14.93
C ALA A 211 12.18 12.94 14.55
N GLU A 212 12.09 14.24 14.87
CA GLU A 212 10.97 15.11 14.46
C GLU A 212 10.84 15.20 12.94
N ARG A 213 11.96 15.29 12.22
CA ARG A 213 11.98 15.27 10.75
C ARG A 213 11.45 13.94 10.19
N VAL A 214 11.83 12.83 10.80
CA VAL A 214 11.32 11.49 10.44
C VAL A 214 9.81 11.44 10.64
N LEU A 215 9.28 11.93 11.76
CA LEU A 215 7.84 11.96 12.03
C LEU A 215 7.04 12.85 11.09
N ALA A 216 7.65 13.91 10.56
CA ALA A 216 7.02 14.73 9.53
C ALA A 216 6.80 13.97 8.21
N THR A 217 7.55 12.89 7.97
CA THR A 217 7.43 12.06 6.76
C THR A 217 6.64 10.78 7.04
N VAL A 218 6.92 10.12 8.15
CA VAL A 218 6.28 8.86 8.57
C VAL A 218 5.69 9.08 9.98
N PRO A 219 4.42 9.52 10.06
CA PRO A 219 3.73 9.66 11.33
C PRO A 219 3.74 8.35 12.13
N ASP A 220 3.81 8.44 13.45
CA ASP A 220 3.71 7.30 14.38
C ASP A 220 4.75 6.18 14.18
N HIS A 221 5.88 6.47 13.51
CA HIS A 221 6.93 5.47 13.29
C HIS A 221 7.40 4.81 14.61
N PRO A 222 7.33 3.47 14.76
CA PRO A 222 7.50 2.82 16.06
C PRO A 222 8.85 3.05 16.75
N ASN A 223 9.97 3.08 16.01
CA ASN A 223 11.31 3.36 16.59
C ASN A 223 11.33 4.72 17.26
N ILE A 224 10.68 5.68 16.61
CA ILE A 224 10.74 7.07 17.01
C ILE A 224 9.78 7.32 18.17
N MET A 225 8.59 6.74 18.10
CA MET A 225 7.64 6.72 19.21
C MET A 225 8.26 6.10 20.47
N GLN A 226 8.97 4.97 20.34
CA GLN A 226 9.69 4.38 21.47
C GLN A 226 10.78 5.32 22.02
N LEU A 227 11.56 5.97 21.16
CA LEU A 227 12.60 6.93 21.58
C LEU A 227 12.01 8.08 22.41
N PHE A 228 10.94 8.72 21.90
CA PHE A 228 10.25 9.79 22.61
C PHE A 228 9.62 9.29 23.91
N GLY A 229 9.03 8.08 23.89
CA GLY A 229 8.47 7.43 25.07
C GLY A 229 9.51 7.19 26.16
N ILE A 230 10.66 6.60 25.84
CA ILE A 230 11.75 6.36 26.80
C ILE A 230 12.32 7.67 27.33
N THR A 231 12.46 8.68 26.46
CA THR A 231 12.94 10.01 26.86
C THR A 231 11.97 10.65 27.85
N ALA A 232 10.67 10.66 27.54
CA ALA A 232 9.64 11.16 28.43
C ALA A 232 9.55 10.38 29.74
N PHE A 233 9.74 9.05 29.71
CA PHE A 233 9.76 8.20 30.90
C PHE A 233 10.93 8.57 31.82
N ARG A 234 12.14 8.74 31.27
CA ARG A 234 13.33 9.18 32.03
C ARG A 234 13.14 10.57 32.64
N ASP A 235 12.44 11.45 31.93
CA ASP A 235 12.05 12.78 32.40
C ASP A 235 10.90 12.77 33.43
N GLN A 236 10.41 11.58 33.85
CA GLN A 236 9.26 11.40 34.76
C GLN A 236 7.93 11.96 34.20
N LYS A 237 7.85 12.18 32.88
CA LYS A 237 6.64 12.63 32.18
C LYS A 237 5.85 11.40 31.72
N TYR A 238 5.36 10.61 32.66
CA TYR A 238 4.76 9.30 32.38
C TYR A 238 3.53 9.34 31.45
N VAL A 239 2.68 10.36 31.57
CA VAL A 239 1.51 10.53 30.67
C VAL A 239 1.95 10.71 29.21
N ALA A 240 2.98 11.54 28.97
CA ALA A 240 3.54 11.74 27.64
C ALA A 240 4.23 10.46 27.14
N ALA A 241 4.98 9.78 28.01
CA ALA A 241 5.64 8.52 27.69
C ALA A 241 4.64 7.46 27.21
N ARG A 242 3.54 7.29 27.96
CA ARG A 242 2.45 6.37 27.59
C ARG A 242 1.87 6.74 26.23
N ASN A 243 1.54 8.00 25.98
CA ASN A 243 0.99 8.43 24.70
C ASN A 243 1.91 8.05 23.53
N PHE A 244 3.22 8.30 23.66
CA PHE A 244 4.18 7.90 22.63
C PHE A 244 4.22 6.38 22.43
N PHE A 245 4.27 5.58 23.50
CA PHE A 245 4.28 4.13 23.37
C PHE A 245 2.98 3.59 22.75
N GLU A 246 1.82 4.11 23.15
CA GLU A 246 0.51 3.77 22.57
C GLU A 246 0.48 4.05 21.06
N ARG A 247 0.98 5.22 20.63
CA ARG A 247 1.09 5.55 19.21
C ARG A 247 2.05 4.62 18.48
N GLY A 248 3.15 4.23 19.12
CA GLY A 248 4.09 3.24 18.58
C GLY A 248 3.46 1.85 18.36
N MET A 249 2.44 1.49 19.14
CA MET A 249 1.69 0.23 19.06
C MET A 249 0.62 0.21 17.96
N ARG A 250 0.31 1.35 17.34
CA ARG A 250 -0.69 1.47 16.26
C ARG A 250 -0.20 1.00 14.90
N ASN A 251 1.04 0.55 14.77
CA ASN A 251 1.61 0.06 13.51
C ASN A 251 1.90 -1.45 13.62
N THR A 252 1.96 -2.14 12.49
CA THR A 252 2.39 -3.54 12.45
C THR A 252 3.80 -3.67 13.00
N LEU A 253 3.94 -4.49 14.05
CA LEU A 253 5.18 -4.70 14.78
C LEU A 253 5.56 -6.18 14.73
N ASP A 254 6.85 -6.45 14.67
CA ASP A 254 7.36 -7.80 14.97
C ASP A 254 6.96 -8.22 16.40
N PRO A 255 6.58 -9.47 16.67
CA PRO A 255 6.15 -9.93 17.99
C PRO A 255 7.18 -9.68 19.10
N ALA A 256 8.48 -9.79 18.83
CA ALA A 256 9.53 -9.52 19.82
C ALA A 256 9.51 -8.04 20.22
N ARG A 257 9.25 -7.18 19.25
CA ARG A 257 9.21 -5.74 19.45
C ARG A 257 7.94 -5.29 20.16
N ALA A 258 6.79 -5.84 19.78
CA ALA A 258 5.53 -5.59 20.48
C ALA A 258 5.65 -5.90 21.98
N ARG A 259 6.34 -7.00 22.35
CA ARG A 259 6.59 -7.34 23.76
C ARG A 259 7.40 -6.27 24.51
N ILE A 260 8.41 -5.69 23.86
CA ILE A 260 9.24 -4.63 24.46
C ILE A 260 8.40 -3.37 24.73
N LEU A 261 7.61 -2.91 23.75
CA LEU A 261 6.74 -1.75 23.95
C LEU A 261 5.67 -2.01 25.02
N GLU A 262 5.10 -3.21 25.04
CA GLU A 262 4.12 -3.62 26.06
C GLU A 262 4.73 -3.58 27.47
N GLU A 263 5.96 -4.08 27.63
CA GLU A 263 6.67 -4.01 28.92
C GLU A 263 6.96 -2.56 29.33
N LEU A 264 7.38 -1.71 28.39
CA LEU A 264 7.59 -0.29 28.65
C LEU A 264 6.29 0.43 29.05
N LEU A 265 5.17 0.09 28.41
CA LEU A 265 3.84 0.58 28.78
C LEU A 265 3.44 0.14 30.18
N GLU A 266 3.62 -1.13 30.52
CA GLU A 266 3.28 -1.66 31.85
C GLU A 266 4.09 -0.94 32.94
N ARG A 267 5.41 -0.81 32.76
CA ARG A 267 6.27 -0.04 33.67
C ARG A 267 5.89 1.45 33.75
N THR A 268 5.50 2.04 32.62
CA THR A 268 5.04 3.44 32.59
C THR A 268 3.76 3.60 33.39
N ASN A 269 2.80 2.69 33.20
CA ASN A 269 1.52 2.72 33.89
C ASN A 269 1.65 2.49 35.41
N GLU A 270 2.60 1.65 35.86
CA GLU A 270 2.88 1.45 37.28
C GLU A 270 3.43 2.70 37.98
N GLN A 271 4.12 3.59 37.24
CA GLN A 271 4.68 4.83 37.77
C GLN A 271 3.71 6.02 37.67
N MET A 272 2.62 5.88 36.93
CA MET A 272 1.58 6.90 36.88
C MET A 272 0.73 6.85 38.15
N ASP A 273 0.45 8.02 38.71
CA ASP A 273 -0.49 8.15 39.82
C ASP A 273 -1.92 7.89 39.31
N VAL A 274 -2.72 7.18 40.12
CA VAL A 274 -3.96 6.47 39.70
C VAL A 274 -5.17 7.41 39.54
N ASP A 275 -4.97 8.72 39.65
CA ASP A 275 -6.03 9.74 39.70
C ASP A 275 -6.37 10.37 38.32
N HIS A 276 -5.87 9.82 37.21
CA HIS A 276 -6.31 10.28 35.89
C HIS A 276 -7.69 9.70 35.56
N VAL A 277 -8.65 10.55 35.14
CA VAL A 277 -9.99 10.11 34.69
C VAL A 277 -9.82 9.06 33.59
N GLY A 278 -10.47 7.90 33.74
CA GLY A 278 -10.29 6.77 32.84
C GLY A 278 -10.84 5.45 33.40
N ILE A 279 -10.84 4.42 32.56
CA ILE A 279 -11.34 3.08 32.88
C ILE A 279 -10.16 2.11 32.86
N ASN A 280 -9.98 1.40 33.98
CA ASN A 280 -8.96 0.37 34.12
C ASN A 280 -9.56 -0.97 33.71
N VAL A 281 -9.09 -1.54 32.60
CA VAL A 281 -9.63 -2.76 31.99
C VAL A 281 -8.58 -3.87 32.07
N ASN A 282 -8.89 -4.94 32.79
CA ASN A 282 -8.13 -6.18 32.78
C ASN A 282 -8.78 -7.14 31.79
N ILE A 283 -8.01 -7.68 30.86
CA ILE A 283 -8.51 -8.58 29.83
C ILE A 283 -7.78 -9.90 29.96
N ASP A 284 -8.52 -10.93 30.36
CA ASP A 284 -8.05 -12.31 30.40
C ASP A 284 -8.38 -12.99 29.05
N VAL A 285 -7.35 -13.27 28.27
CA VAL A 285 -7.44 -13.97 26.99
C VAL A 285 -7.05 -15.43 27.17
N GLN A 286 -8.04 -16.31 27.09
CA GLN A 286 -7.89 -17.75 27.19
C GLN A 286 -8.15 -18.42 25.84
N THR A 287 -7.38 -19.47 25.55
CA THR A 287 -7.65 -20.43 24.46
C THR A 287 -7.95 -19.81 23.10
N VAL A 288 -6.97 -19.14 22.49
CA VAL A 288 -7.10 -18.62 21.12
C VAL A 288 -6.02 -19.22 20.22
N SER A 289 -6.45 -19.99 19.21
CA SER A 289 -5.57 -20.83 18.39
C SER A 289 -5.21 -20.23 17.01
N ALA A 290 -5.50 -18.94 16.78
CA ALA A 290 -5.18 -18.29 15.51
C ALA A 290 -3.89 -17.45 15.59
N PRO A 291 -3.03 -17.49 14.55
CA PRO A 291 -1.86 -16.61 14.44
C PRO A 291 -2.29 -15.16 14.17
N ASP A 292 -1.42 -14.21 14.51
CA ASP A 292 -1.48 -12.79 14.11
C ASP A 292 -2.77 -12.03 14.46
N LEU A 293 -3.33 -12.34 15.63
CA LEU A 293 -4.50 -11.63 16.14
C LEU A 293 -4.17 -10.26 16.70
N TRP A 294 -5.19 -9.41 16.74
CA TRP A 294 -5.18 -8.11 17.36
C TRP A 294 -6.27 -8.04 18.42
N LEU A 295 -5.89 -7.62 19.62
CA LEU A 295 -6.80 -7.24 20.68
C LEU A 295 -7.14 -5.75 20.51
N THR A 296 -8.40 -5.45 20.25
CA THR A 296 -8.94 -4.09 20.18
C THR A 296 -9.86 -3.87 21.37
N VAL A 297 -9.61 -2.83 22.15
CA VAL A 297 -10.35 -2.49 23.36
C VAL A 297 -10.82 -1.06 23.23
N PHE A 298 -12.12 -0.82 23.35
CA PHE A 298 -12.66 0.50 23.13
C PHE A 298 -13.86 0.80 24.02
N ALA A 299 -14.11 2.09 24.22
CA ALA A 299 -15.28 2.60 24.93
C ALA A 299 -16.28 3.20 23.93
N GLN A 300 -17.53 2.72 23.96
CA GLN A 300 -18.62 3.19 23.11
C GLN A 300 -19.75 3.81 23.93
N THR A 301 -20.46 4.77 23.34
CA THR A 301 -21.70 5.37 23.88
C THR A 301 -22.92 4.54 23.46
N ALA A 302 -24.13 4.94 23.87
CA ALA A 302 -25.38 4.24 23.56
C ALA A 302 -25.89 4.51 22.14
N GLU A 303 -25.44 5.60 21.52
CA GLU A 303 -25.72 5.88 20.12
C GLU A 303 -24.61 5.23 19.26
N ASN A 304 -24.91 4.88 18.01
CA ASN A 304 -24.01 4.15 17.09
C ASN A 304 -22.81 5.03 16.61
N GLU A 305 -22.25 5.81 17.53
CA GLU A 305 -21.18 6.76 17.37
C GLU A 305 -19.81 6.05 17.29
N PRO A 306 -18.81 6.70 16.67
CA PRO A 306 -17.45 6.21 16.74
C PRO A 306 -17.00 6.05 18.20
N PRO A 307 -16.20 5.01 18.52
CA PRO A 307 -15.71 4.83 19.88
C PRO A 307 -14.96 6.06 20.39
N LEU A 308 -15.17 6.40 21.66
CA LEU A 308 -14.53 7.56 22.28
C LEU A 308 -13.03 7.33 22.50
N ALA A 309 -12.68 6.16 23.02
CA ALA A 309 -11.32 5.75 23.32
C ALA A 309 -11.05 4.37 22.72
N VAL A 310 -9.89 4.20 22.08
CA VAL A 310 -9.51 2.94 21.41
C VAL A 310 -8.05 2.61 21.70
N VAL A 311 -7.83 1.38 22.14
CA VAL A 311 -6.51 0.80 22.36
C VAL A 311 -6.39 -0.48 21.55
N GLN A 312 -5.30 -0.60 20.79
CA GLN A 312 -4.99 -1.79 20.00
C GLN A 312 -3.70 -2.42 20.46
N ARG A 313 -3.69 -3.76 20.51
CA ARG A 313 -2.54 -4.57 20.89
C ARG A 313 -2.38 -5.74 19.92
N PRO A 314 -1.19 -5.96 19.35
CA PRO A 314 -0.90 -7.23 18.72
C PRO A 314 -0.93 -8.34 19.77
N PHE A 315 -1.59 -9.45 19.45
CA PHE A 315 -1.73 -10.58 20.35
C PHE A 315 -0.43 -11.39 20.40
N VAL A 316 0.34 -11.22 21.46
CA VAL A 316 1.66 -11.86 21.64
C VAL A 316 1.61 -13.11 22.52
N ARG A 317 0.46 -13.81 22.55
CA ARG A 317 0.16 -14.95 23.44
C ARG A 317 0.27 -14.64 24.94
N LYS A 318 0.19 -13.37 25.32
CA LYS A 318 -0.03 -12.94 26.71
C LYS A 318 -1.46 -13.31 27.09
N THR A 319 -1.66 -13.84 28.29
CA THR A 319 -2.99 -14.20 28.80
C THR A 319 -3.69 -13.05 29.48
N ILE A 320 -2.96 -12.06 30.00
CA ILE A 320 -3.56 -10.91 30.70
C ILE A 320 -3.05 -9.62 30.09
N TYR A 321 -3.96 -8.76 29.61
CA TYR A 321 -3.67 -7.40 29.19
C TYR A 321 -4.26 -6.42 30.19
N LYS A 322 -3.44 -5.48 30.66
CA LYS A 322 -3.87 -4.37 31.52
C LYS A 322 -3.96 -3.13 30.64
N ILE A 323 -5.18 -2.67 30.38
CA ILE A 323 -5.47 -1.58 29.48
C ILE A 323 -6.08 -0.43 30.27
N ILE A 324 -5.69 0.79 29.90
CA ILE A 324 -6.24 2.01 30.47
C ILE A 324 -6.91 2.75 29.32
N LEU A 325 -8.23 2.95 29.42
CA LEU A 325 -8.98 3.80 28.50
C LEU A 325 -9.16 5.17 29.12
N ASP A 326 -8.61 6.19 28.50
CA ASP A 326 -8.77 7.60 28.90
C ASP A 326 -8.66 8.52 27.68
N ASP A 327 -8.62 9.82 27.92
CA ASP A 327 -8.60 10.83 26.86
C ASP A 327 -7.30 10.80 26.03
N ALA A 328 -6.21 10.23 26.54
CA ALA A 328 -4.97 10.14 25.79
C ALA A 328 -5.03 9.11 24.65
N VAL A 329 -5.97 8.17 24.74
CA VAL A 329 -6.25 7.16 23.71
C VAL A 329 -7.58 7.44 23.00
N ALA A 330 -8.04 8.70 23.06
CA ALA A 330 -9.24 9.14 22.35
C ALA A 330 -9.07 8.98 20.84
N MET A 331 -10.14 8.53 20.16
CA MET A 331 -10.14 8.38 18.71
C MET A 331 -10.16 9.74 18.00
N LEU A 332 -10.87 10.72 18.58
CA LEU A 332 -10.99 12.08 18.06
C LEU A 332 -10.64 13.09 19.17
N PRO A 333 -9.86 14.15 18.89
CA PRO A 333 -9.47 15.12 19.92
C PRO A 333 -10.63 15.91 20.55
N GLN A 334 -11.77 15.99 19.85
CA GLN A 334 -12.94 16.79 20.26
C GLN A 334 -13.94 15.98 21.09
N THR A 335 -13.81 14.65 21.13
CA THR A 335 -14.71 13.76 21.88
C THR A 335 -13.88 12.95 22.86
N GLN A 336 -13.92 13.35 24.12
CA GLN A 336 -13.14 12.76 25.19
C GLN A 336 -13.97 11.75 25.98
N LEU A 337 -13.28 10.78 26.60
CA LEU A 337 -13.92 9.80 27.46
C LEU A 337 -14.42 10.47 28.76
N SER A 338 -13.70 11.48 29.24
CA SER A 338 -14.08 12.28 30.42
C SER A 338 -15.44 12.96 30.31
N ASP A 339 -15.87 13.29 29.09
CA ASP A 339 -17.08 14.05 28.83
C ASP A 339 -18.33 13.15 28.79
N ALA A 340 -18.15 11.83 28.76
CA ALA A 340 -19.22 10.87 28.63
C ALA A 340 -19.80 10.48 30.00
N ASN A 341 -21.13 10.57 30.13
CA ASN A 341 -21.83 10.16 31.34
C ASN A 341 -21.94 8.64 31.49
N ARG A 342 -22.02 7.91 30.37
CA ARG A 342 -22.09 6.45 30.36
C ARG A 342 -21.40 5.90 29.12
N VAL A 343 -20.57 4.89 29.35
CA VAL A 343 -19.91 4.14 28.27
C VAL A 343 -19.98 2.66 28.54
N ARG A 344 -19.91 1.87 27.48
CA ARG A 344 -19.68 0.43 27.53
C ARG A 344 -18.28 0.16 27.00
N VAL A 345 -17.48 -0.57 27.77
CA VAL A 345 -16.18 -1.08 27.28
C VAL A 345 -16.41 -2.39 26.56
N VAL A 346 -15.84 -2.50 25.36
CA VAL A 346 -15.87 -3.69 24.51
C VAL A 346 -14.44 -4.11 24.22
N ALA A 347 -14.15 -5.41 24.33
CA ALA A 347 -12.89 -6.01 23.94
C ALA A 347 -13.14 -7.04 22.82
N ARG A 348 -12.36 -6.95 21.74
CA ARG A 348 -12.49 -7.77 20.54
C ARG A 348 -11.15 -8.39 20.16
N LEU A 349 -11.17 -9.63 19.71
CA LEU A 349 -10.05 -10.28 19.02
C LEU A 349 -10.35 -10.41 17.53
N THR A 350 -9.52 -9.79 16.71
CA THR A 350 -9.67 -9.76 15.25
C THR A 350 -8.40 -10.28 14.57
N PRO A 351 -8.49 -10.93 13.39
CA PRO A 351 -7.33 -11.31 12.59
C PRO A 351 -6.74 -10.13 11.81
N SER A 352 -7.32 -8.94 11.94
CA SER A 352 -6.83 -7.72 11.31
C SER A 352 -6.69 -6.59 12.32
N GLN A 353 -5.81 -5.64 12.00
CA GLN A 353 -5.60 -4.40 12.76
C GLN A 353 -6.74 -3.39 12.56
N SER A 354 -7.69 -3.63 11.66
CA SER A 354 -8.75 -2.66 11.40
C SER A 354 -9.73 -2.59 12.57
N ILE A 355 -9.90 -1.40 13.16
CA ILE A 355 -10.91 -1.11 14.20
C ILE A 355 -12.33 -1.40 13.67
N LEU A 356 -12.51 -1.28 12.35
CA LEU A 356 -13.77 -1.52 11.63
C LEU A 356 -13.91 -2.96 11.12
N SER A 357 -12.98 -3.86 11.47
CA SER A 357 -13.03 -5.25 11.04
C SER A 357 -14.31 -5.92 11.56
N SER A 358 -15.18 -6.35 10.65
CA SER A 358 -16.35 -7.19 10.97
C SER A 358 -15.96 -8.62 11.34
N ASN A 359 -14.77 -9.06 10.91
CA ASN A 359 -14.25 -10.39 11.21
C ASN A 359 -13.70 -10.45 12.65
N THR A 360 -14.62 -10.49 13.61
CA THR A 360 -14.32 -10.60 15.04
C THR A 360 -14.43 -12.06 15.45
N ILE A 361 -13.33 -12.63 15.95
CA ILE A 361 -13.26 -14.03 16.39
C ILE A 361 -13.93 -14.18 17.76
N GLN A 362 -13.65 -13.22 18.66
CA GLN A 362 -14.25 -13.17 19.99
C GLN A 362 -14.52 -11.72 20.37
N GLU A 363 -15.65 -11.49 21.03
CA GLU A 363 -16.06 -10.19 21.56
C GLU A 363 -16.65 -10.39 22.95
N VAL A 364 -16.30 -9.49 23.86
CA VAL A 364 -16.91 -9.42 25.18
C VAL A 364 -17.12 -7.95 25.52
N SER A 365 -18.20 -7.65 26.23
CA SER A 365 -18.51 -6.29 26.64
C SER A 365 -18.85 -6.22 28.13
N SER A 366 -18.67 -5.03 28.68
CA SER A 366 -19.05 -4.71 30.05
C SER A 366 -20.49 -4.20 30.15
N GLY A 367 -20.99 -4.06 31.37
CA GLY A 367 -22.15 -3.22 31.66
C GLY A 367 -21.88 -1.74 31.35
N TRP A 368 -22.90 -0.90 31.56
CA TRP A 368 -22.74 0.55 31.45
C TRP A 368 -21.94 1.09 32.63
N LEU A 369 -20.93 1.92 32.35
CA LEU A 369 -19.99 2.46 33.32
C LEU A 369 -19.96 3.98 33.24
N ASP A 370 -19.69 4.62 34.36
CA ASP A 370 -19.40 6.06 34.44
C ASP A 370 -17.86 6.25 34.50
N PRO A 371 -17.22 6.79 33.44
CA PRO A 371 -15.77 7.02 33.40
C PRO A 371 -15.22 7.88 34.52
N SER A 372 -16.03 8.80 35.07
CA SER A 372 -15.61 9.73 36.13
C SER A 372 -15.35 9.02 37.47
N THR A 373 -15.87 7.80 37.63
CA THR A 373 -15.74 6.99 38.86
C THR A 373 -14.48 6.11 38.90
N LEU A 374 -13.61 6.20 37.90
CA LEU A 374 -12.41 5.36 37.74
C LEU A 374 -12.69 3.85 37.82
N PRO A 375 -13.69 3.33 37.07
CA PRO A 375 -14.12 1.95 37.24
C PRO A 375 -12.99 0.97 36.87
N LYS A 376 -12.91 -0.11 37.64
CA LYS A 376 -12.05 -1.28 37.36
C LYS A 376 -12.91 -2.40 36.82
N VAL A 377 -12.63 -2.85 35.60
CA VAL A 377 -13.41 -3.86 34.89
C VAL A 377 -12.51 -5.03 34.54
N SER A 378 -13.02 -6.25 34.68
CA SER A 378 -12.35 -7.45 34.18
C SER A 378 -13.21 -8.11 33.12
N LEU A 379 -12.65 -8.30 31.94
CA LEU A 379 -13.28 -8.95 30.79
C LEU A 379 -12.53 -10.24 30.48
N ARG A 380 -13.27 -11.29 30.10
CA ARG A 380 -12.68 -12.58 29.74
C ARG A 380 -13.04 -12.92 28.31
N LEU A 381 -12.01 -13.04 27.48
CA LEU A 381 -12.07 -13.53 26.10
C LEU A 381 -11.64 -14.98 26.13
N ALA A 382 -12.62 -15.89 26.18
CA ALA A 382 -12.38 -17.33 26.05
C ALA A 382 -13.06 -17.82 24.77
N ASN A 383 -12.61 -18.97 24.24
CA ASN A 383 -13.47 -19.71 23.33
C ASN A 383 -14.80 -19.95 24.04
N THR A 384 -15.86 -19.28 23.60
CA THR A 384 -17.22 -19.59 24.02
C THR A 384 -17.45 -21.03 23.60
N THR A 385 -17.36 -21.95 24.55
CA THR A 385 -17.77 -23.32 24.33
C THR A 385 -19.24 -23.28 23.92
N SER A 386 -19.61 -24.14 22.97
CA SER A 386 -20.99 -24.31 22.51
C SER A 386 -21.98 -24.43 23.70
N GLU A 387 -21.50 -24.86 24.87
CA GLU A 387 -22.25 -24.99 26.13
C GLU A 387 -23.05 -23.75 26.56
N ASP A 388 -22.59 -22.52 26.31
CA ASP A 388 -23.26 -21.29 26.77
C ASP A 388 -24.00 -20.53 25.65
N GLY A 389 -24.07 -21.09 24.44
CA GLY A 389 -24.64 -20.41 23.28
C GLY A 389 -25.15 -21.35 22.20
N ILE A 390 -25.45 -20.80 21.03
CA ILE A 390 -25.90 -21.58 19.87
C ILE A 390 -24.87 -21.44 18.75
N SER A 391 -24.23 -22.56 18.40
CA SER A 391 -23.21 -22.58 17.34
C SER A 391 -23.87 -22.59 15.95
N ILE A 392 -23.45 -21.70 15.06
CA ILE A 392 -24.02 -21.55 13.72
C ILE A 392 -22.92 -21.51 12.67
N SER A 393 -22.98 -22.45 11.72
CA SER A 393 -22.14 -22.45 10.53
C SER A 393 -22.93 -21.84 9.37
N VAL A 394 -22.50 -20.70 8.84
CA VAL A 394 -23.18 -19.99 7.74
C VAL A 394 -22.37 -20.12 6.46
N SER A 395 -23.02 -20.49 5.36
CA SER A 395 -22.39 -20.57 4.04
C SER A 395 -23.30 -20.04 2.94
N LEU A 396 -22.70 -19.63 1.83
CA LEU A 396 -23.44 -19.20 0.64
C LEU A 396 -23.86 -20.41 -0.21
N GLY A 397 -25.12 -20.45 -0.63
CA GLY A 397 -25.66 -21.46 -1.53
C GLY A 397 -25.11 -21.35 -2.95
N ASN A 398 -25.11 -22.46 -3.68
CA ASN A 398 -24.64 -22.50 -5.06
C ASN A 398 -25.55 -21.63 -5.96
N GLY A 399 -24.95 -20.73 -6.74
CA GLY A 399 -25.67 -19.86 -7.68
C GLY A 399 -26.11 -18.51 -7.12
N ILE A 400 -25.88 -18.23 -5.83
CA ILE A 400 -26.15 -16.92 -5.25
C ILE A 400 -25.01 -15.95 -5.59
N THR A 401 -25.37 -14.82 -6.20
CA THR A 401 -24.43 -13.74 -6.53
C THR A 401 -24.76 -12.49 -5.73
N ALA A 402 -23.78 -11.92 -5.03
CA ALA A 402 -23.90 -10.69 -4.27
C ALA A 402 -22.54 -9.97 -4.20
N GLU A 403 -22.52 -8.69 -3.85
CA GLU A 403 -21.27 -7.92 -3.65
C GLU A 403 -20.51 -8.43 -2.41
N ASP A 404 -19.17 -8.33 -2.40
CA ASP A 404 -18.34 -8.91 -1.33
C ASP A 404 -18.45 -8.17 0.01
N ASP A 405 -18.91 -6.93 0.00
CA ASP A 405 -19.28 -6.13 1.16
C ASP A 405 -20.78 -6.19 1.51
N ALA A 406 -21.57 -7.02 0.81
CA ALA A 406 -22.96 -7.24 1.15
C ALA A 406 -23.09 -7.77 2.60
N THR A 407 -24.10 -7.27 3.30
CA THR A 407 -24.31 -7.56 4.73
C THR A 407 -25.12 -8.83 4.91
N VAL A 408 -24.68 -9.70 5.81
CA VAL A 408 -25.38 -10.91 6.24
C VAL A 408 -25.79 -10.73 7.71
N PHE A 409 -27.09 -10.83 7.98
CA PHE A 409 -27.66 -10.81 9.32
C PHE A 409 -27.97 -12.24 9.76
N ILE A 410 -27.43 -12.66 10.89
CA ILE A 410 -27.76 -13.91 11.55
C ILE A 410 -28.73 -13.56 12.68
N ILE A 411 -29.96 -14.02 12.54
CA ILE A 411 -31.10 -13.57 13.35
C ILE A 411 -31.55 -14.73 14.22
N GLY A 412 -31.75 -14.46 15.51
CA GLY A 412 -32.32 -15.38 16.49
C GLY A 412 -33.60 -14.82 17.10
N ARG A 413 -34.67 -15.61 17.06
CA ARG A 413 -35.96 -15.34 17.73
C ARG A 413 -36.21 -16.38 18.80
N ALA A 414 -36.91 -16.02 19.87
CA ALA A 414 -37.37 -17.04 20.81
C ALA A 414 -38.30 -18.02 20.07
N VAL A 415 -38.21 -19.31 20.36
CA VAL A 415 -39.06 -20.34 19.71
C VAL A 415 -40.55 -20.08 19.98
N THR A 416 -40.87 -19.39 21.08
CA THR A 416 -42.23 -19.02 21.49
C THR A 416 -42.71 -17.70 20.89
N SER A 417 -41.86 -16.97 20.17
CA SER A 417 -42.21 -15.68 19.56
C SER A 417 -43.25 -15.84 18.45
N LYS A 418 -44.21 -14.92 18.42
CA LYS A 418 -45.18 -14.82 17.31
C LYS A 418 -44.56 -14.13 16.11
N ASP A 419 -45.08 -14.43 14.92
CA ASP A 419 -44.70 -13.72 13.71
C ASP A 419 -44.95 -12.22 13.85
N GLY A 420 -43.95 -11.42 13.45
CA GLY A 420 -43.95 -9.97 13.59
C GLY A 420 -43.23 -9.43 14.83
N GLU A 421 -42.90 -10.28 15.81
CA GLU A 421 -42.09 -9.85 16.95
C GLU A 421 -40.66 -9.48 16.52
N PRO A 422 -40.06 -8.44 17.16
CA PRO A 422 -38.68 -8.08 16.90
C PRO A 422 -37.76 -9.25 17.28
N PRO A 423 -36.64 -9.44 16.55
CA PRO A 423 -35.70 -10.50 16.88
C PRO A 423 -35.07 -10.26 18.25
N LEU A 424 -34.78 -11.37 18.94
CA LEU A 424 -34.11 -11.31 20.24
C LEU A 424 -32.63 -11.01 20.07
N ILE A 425 -32.01 -11.67 19.08
CA ILE A 425 -30.58 -11.59 18.78
C ILE A 425 -30.39 -11.27 17.30
N VAL A 426 -29.46 -10.36 17.00
CA VAL A 426 -29.05 -10.06 15.63
C VAL A 426 -27.54 -9.88 15.58
N LYS A 427 -26.86 -10.76 14.84
CA LYS A 427 -25.42 -10.68 14.59
C LYS A 427 -25.16 -10.30 13.13
N ARG A 428 -24.34 -9.28 12.89
CA ARG A 428 -24.05 -8.75 11.55
C ARG A 428 -22.65 -9.17 11.09
N VAL A 429 -22.57 -9.80 9.92
CA VAL A 429 -21.32 -10.25 9.26
C VAL A 429 -21.32 -9.84 7.78
N MET A 430 -20.21 -9.98 7.06
CA MET A 430 -20.13 -9.64 5.63
C MET A 430 -20.06 -10.89 4.74
N LYS A 431 -20.55 -10.80 3.50
CA LYS A 431 -20.52 -11.92 2.54
C LYS A 431 -19.11 -12.45 2.30
N ARG A 432 -18.09 -11.58 2.20
CA ARG A 432 -16.68 -12.00 2.03
C ARG A 432 -16.14 -12.89 3.16
N ASP A 433 -16.77 -12.85 4.34
CA ASP A 433 -16.36 -13.61 5.51
C ASP A 433 -16.93 -15.04 5.48
N LEU A 434 -17.83 -15.37 4.53
CA LEU A 434 -18.43 -16.70 4.40
C LEU A 434 -17.52 -17.68 3.61
N PRO A 435 -17.44 -18.97 3.99
CA PRO A 435 -18.17 -19.60 5.08
C PRO A 435 -17.63 -19.22 6.47
N LEU A 436 -18.54 -19.06 7.44
CA LEU A 436 -18.22 -18.56 8.78
C LEU A 436 -18.90 -19.39 9.87
N ASP A 437 -18.15 -19.77 10.89
CA ASP A 437 -18.68 -20.34 12.12
C ASP A 437 -18.78 -19.26 13.20
N VAL A 438 -19.96 -19.10 13.80
CA VAL A 438 -20.23 -18.14 14.89
C VAL A 438 -20.93 -18.82 16.05
N VAL A 439 -20.89 -18.20 17.23
CA VAL A 439 -21.75 -18.56 18.37
C VAL A 439 -22.67 -17.37 18.64
N LEU A 440 -23.98 -17.62 18.76
CA LEU A 440 -24.96 -16.66 19.25
C LEU A 440 -25.05 -16.75 20.76
N THR A 441 -24.99 -15.60 21.41
CA THR A 441 -24.92 -15.45 22.88
C THR A 441 -25.84 -14.33 23.36
N VAL A 442 -26.00 -14.17 24.67
CA VAL A 442 -26.79 -13.06 25.25
C VAL A 442 -26.23 -11.69 24.90
N GLU A 443 -24.94 -11.60 24.59
CA GLU A 443 -24.24 -10.38 24.15
C GLU A 443 -24.67 -9.91 22.77
N ASP A 444 -25.17 -10.82 21.92
CA ASP A 444 -25.70 -10.49 20.60
C ASP A 444 -27.18 -10.02 20.65
N ALA A 445 -27.76 -9.88 21.85
CA ALA A 445 -29.16 -9.52 22.04
C ALA A 445 -29.43 -8.03 21.76
N MET A 446 -30.60 -7.74 21.18
CA MET A 446 -31.02 -6.36 20.87
C MET A 446 -31.33 -5.54 22.12
N LEU A 447 -31.66 -6.22 23.22
CA LEU A 447 -31.90 -5.65 24.54
C LEU A 447 -31.06 -6.43 25.56
N PRO A 448 -30.66 -5.81 26.69
CA PRO A 448 -29.97 -6.52 27.76
C PRO A 448 -30.75 -7.77 28.18
N LEU A 449 -30.09 -8.93 28.13
CA LEU A 449 -30.65 -10.24 28.43
C LEU A 449 -29.71 -10.94 29.41
N ASP A 450 -30.27 -11.52 30.48
CA ASP A 450 -29.48 -12.24 31.47
C ASP A 450 -29.12 -13.66 30.99
N GLU A 451 -30.08 -14.37 30.38
CA GLU A 451 -29.92 -15.74 29.88
C GLU A 451 -30.71 -15.94 28.57
N LEU A 452 -30.22 -16.84 27.70
CA LEU A 452 -30.96 -17.24 26.50
C LEU A 452 -32.22 -18.05 26.87
N PRO A 453 -33.28 -18.02 26.06
CA PRO A 453 -34.50 -18.79 26.32
C PRO A 453 -34.19 -20.29 26.45
N GLU A 454 -34.74 -20.94 27.49
CA GLU A 454 -34.56 -22.39 27.71
C GLU A 454 -35.06 -23.22 26.53
N GLU A 455 -36.10 -22.76 25.82
CA GLU A 455 -36.61 -23.44 24.63
C GLU A 455 -35.68 -23.33 23.40
N GLY A 456 -34.61 -22.52 23.50
CA GLY A 456 -33.69 -22.22 22.43
C GLY A 456 -34.15 -21.07 21.52
N LEU A 457 -33.50 -20.96 20.36
CA LEU A 457 -33.80 -19.94 19.36
C LEU A 457 -34.24 -20.56 18.04
N GLU A 458 -35.21 -19.95 17.38
CA GLU A 458 -35.38 -20.06 15.93
C GLU A 458 -34.35 -19.14 15.26
N VAL A 459 -33.40 -19.74 14.55
CA VAL A 459 -32.30 -19.02 13.88
C VAL A 459 -32.40 -19.14 12.36
N TYR A 460 -32.05 -18.05 11.68
CA TYR A 460 -31.90 -18.00 10.22
C TYR A 460 -30.93 -16.89 9.84
N ALA A 461 -30.35 -16.99 8.64
CA ALA A 461 -29.47 -15.98 8.08
C ALA A 461 -30.18 -15.27 6.92
N ARG A 462 -29.94 -13.96 6.78
CA ARG A 462 -30.40 -13.14 5.67
C ARG A 462 -29.24 -12.34 5.09
N LEU A 463 -28.94 -12.52 3.82
CA LEU A 463 -28.09 -11.65 3.03
C LEU A 463 -28.94 -10.49 2.49
N SER A 464 -28.70 -9.29 3.02
CA SER A 464 -29.37 -8.07 2.62
C SER A 464 -28.63 -7.43 1.46
N ARG A 465 -29.31 -7.24 0.33
CA ARG A 465 -28.74 -6.55 -0.84
C ARG A 465 -28.82 -5.03 -0.72
N THR A 466 -29.74 -4.53 0.09
CA THR A 466 -29.95 -3.08 0.30
C THR A 466 -29.15 -2.53 1.48
N GLY A 467 -28.57 -3.40 2.31
CA GLY A 467 -27.86 -3.03 3.53
C GLY A 467 -28.78 -2.68 4.71
N ASN A 468 -30.10 -2.67 4.50
CA ASN A 468 -31.09 -2.40 5.54
C ASN A 468 -31.46 -3.67 6.32
N THR A 469 -31.95 -3.49 7.55
CA THR A 469 -32.38 -4.56 8.47
C THR A 469 -33.76 -5.14 8.12
N THR A 470 -34.58 -4.39 7.39
CA THR A 470 -35.93 -4.82 6.99
C THR A 470 -35.86 -5.82 5.84
N ARG A 471 -36.68 -6.87 5.92
CA ARG A 471 -36.83 -7.88 4.86
C ARG A 471 -37.22 -7.18 3.55
N ALA A 472 -36.42 -7.34 2.50
CA ALA A 472 -36.66 -6.72 1.21
C ALA A 472 -36.68 -7.75 0.07
N SER A 473 -37.29 -7.36 -1.05
CA SER A 473 -37.26 -8.18 -2.26
C SER A 473 -35.82 -8.33 -2.75
N ASN A 474 -35.47 -9.53 -3.20
CA ASN A 474 -34.13 -9.96 -3.63
C ASN A 474 -33.09 -10.17 -2.52
N ASP A 475 -33.48 -10.06 -1.25
CA ASP A 475 -32.66 -10.59 -0.17
C ASP A 475 -32.60 -12.12 -0.29
N VAL A 476 -31.52 -12.72 0.23
CA VAL A 476 -31.37 -14.18 0.23
C VAL A 476 -31.46 -14.67 1.67
N GLU A 477 -32.37 -15.58 1.97
CA GLU A 477 -32.55 -16.20 3.28
C GLU A 477 -32.06 -17.64 3.30
N SER A 478 -31.72 -18.11 4.49
CA SER A 478 -31.58 -19.54 4.76
C SER A 478 -32.89 -20.11 5.27
N ASN A 479 -33.01 -21.44 5.23
CA ASN A 479 -33.99 -22.15 6.03
C ASN A 479 -33.90 -21.74 7.52
N ARG A 480 -35.06 -21.71 8.18
CA ARG A 480 -35.14 -21.48 9.62
C ARG A 480 -34.89 -22.79 10.38
N ALA A 481 -34.13 -22.71 11.46
CA ALA A 481 -33.81 -23.86 12.31
C ALA A 481 -34.06 -23.52 13.77
N GLN A 482 -34.74 -24.41 14.51
CA GLN A 482 -34.85 -24.31 15.95
C GLN A 482 -33.64 -25.01 16.60
N VAL A 483 -32.91 -24.30 17.44
CA VAL A 483 -31.66 -24.79 18.03
C VAL A 483 -31.64 -24.49 19.51
N GLN A 484 -31.33 -25.51 20.30
CA GLN A 484 -31.13 -25.39 21.74
C GLN A 484 -29.73 -24.90 22.07
N ILE A 485 -29.59 -24.24 23.21
CA ILE A 485 -28.29 -23.86 23.80
C ILE A 485 -27.42 -25.12 23.93
N GLY A 486 -26.12 -25.03 23.64
CA GLY A 486 -25.25 -26.21 23.60
C GLY A 486 -25.08 -26.80 22.20
N ASN A 487 -26.06 -26.62 21.31
CA ASN A 487 -26.11 -27.30 20.02
C ASN A 487 -25.61 -26.44 18.86
N SER A 488 -25.40 -27.10 17.71
CA SER A 488 -24.95 -26.46 16.48
C SER A 488 -25.92 -26.67 15.32
N THR A 489 -26.04 -25.68 14.44
CA THR A 489 -26.75 -25.80 13.16
C THR A 489 -25.94 -25.25 11.99
N ARG A 490 -26.33 -25.62 10.76
CA ARG A 490 -25.79 -25.05 9.53
C ARG A 490 -26.88 -24.32 8.77
N LEU A 491 -26.61 -23.06 8.41
CA LEU A 491 -27.48 -22.20 7.63
C LEU A 491 -26.85 -21.96 6.26
N ILE A 492 -27.57 -22.31 5.21
CA ILE A 492 -27.14 -22.09 3.82
C ILE A 492 -28.04 -20.99 3.25
N LEU A 493 -27.44 -19.90 2.77
CA LEU A 493 -28.15 -18.82 2.11
C LEU A 493 -28.45 -19.22 0.66
N ASP A 494 -29.66 -19.71 0.38
CA ASP A 494 -30.05 -20.27 -0.92
C ASP A 494 -31.44 -19.86 -1.43
N GLU A 495 -32.29 -19.25 -0.59
CA GLU A 495 -33.65 -18.84 -0.97
C GLU A 495 -33.73 -17.34 -1.27
N VAL A 496 -34.11 -16.94 -2.48
CA VAL A 496 -34.27 -15.53 -2.86
C VAL A 496 -35.69 -15.06 -2.58
N ILE A 497 -35.85 -14.02 -1.75
CA ILE A 497 -37.14 -13.44 -1.40
C ILE A 497 -37.74 -12.72 -2.62
N GLN A 498 -38.96 -13.09 -3.00
CA GLN A 498 -39.69 -12.43 -4.08
C GLN A 498 -40.62 -11.34 -3.54
N GLU A 499 -41.03 -10.40 -4.39
CA GLU A 499 -41.93 -9.31 -4.01
C GLU A 499 -43.30 -9.83 -3.53
N THR A 500 -43.74 -10.99 -4.00
CA THR A 500 -44.94 -11.69 -3.53
C THR A 500 -44.85 -12.16 -2.08
N ASP A 501 -43.64 -12.40 -1.57
CA ASP A 501 -43.40 -12.93 -0.22
C ASP A 501 -43.40 -11.83 0.85
N LEU A 502 -43.62 -10.57 0.44
CA LEU A 502 -43.67 -9.38 1.29
C LEU A 502 -45.11 -8.95 1.63
N ILE A 503 -46.13 -9.54 1.00
CA ILE A 503 -47.51 -9.01 1.01
C ILE A 503 -48.34 -9.49 2.23
N ASP A 504 -47.84 -10.40 3.06
CA ASP A 504 -48.71 -11.16 3.99
C ASP A 504 -48.71 -10.68 5.47
N VAL A 505 -48.55 -9.39 5.76
CA VAL A 505 -48.51 -8.91 7.16
C VAL A 505 -49.60 -7.89 7.54
N ASP A 506 -50.28 -7.23 6.60
CA ASP A 506 -51.22 -6.13 6.94
C ASP A 506 -52.71 -6.35 6.55
N SER A 507 -53.13 -7.52 6.06
CA SER A 507 -54.51 -7.71 5.57
C SER A 507 -55.51 -8.40 6.51
N GLU A 508 -55.17 -8.72 7.77
CA GLU A 508 -56.10 -9.42 8.69
C GLU A 508 -56.72 -8.58 9.83
N THR A 509 -56.61 -7.24 9.83
CA THR A 509 -57.41 -6.39 10.73
C THR A 509 -58.28 -5.40 9.96
N GLY A 510 -59.40 -5.92 9.43
CA GLY A 510 -60.38 -5.12 8.71
C GLY A 510 -61.68 -5.85 8.41
N MET A 511 -62.37 -6.34 9.44
CA MET A 511 -63.83 -6.53 9.43
C MET A 511 -64.45 -6.06 10.74
#